data_AF-A0A7S4AT88-F1
#
_entry.id   AF-A0A7S4AT88-F1
#
_cell.length_a   1.000
_cell.length_b   1.000
_cell.length_c   1.000
_cell.angle_alpha   90.00
_cell.angle_beta   90.00
_cell.angle_gamma   90.00
#
_symmetry.space_group_name_H-M   'P 1'
#
loop_
_entity.id
_entity.type
_entity.pdbx_description
1 polymer ?
#
loop_
_entity_poly.entity_id
_entity_poly.type
_entity_poly.pdbx_seq_one_letter_code
_entity_poly.pdbx_strand_id
1 'polypeptide(L)'
;MSSAPKKYVKINGVMKMNPEYKVWKNMQAGGPIAPAGPGNQNAALAVVSNMEDHMQLNEDLGVDVPLSESTDATIEMMQEPEISLQAGMQPDEMVDKLGAILGKYEVPMGLMNKLIMLSEFASLEIIVDDSGSMQMNSDTINPVTKKFNTRWEEAHERLKEMLEILAYVPFQQIGIEFLNRKDRVSLKRNGMTPTAFLVGANQQIDAQFSRGPSGTTPALEKLQESLLRGQGVSIARYFFGDGLPNGGDRAIKEIVRIIRHRPDPEMNPITFLSCTNEDAAVEWMKECEEVAPFCSESDDFGDESREVLEDQGEALPYTRGFWLICQLVAAMNPDDLDAMDESVPFTKTTLDNLLGIRHNEETFKYYFEAFVQNQRKRNEYTPMNRLKKNTRWKYHDFLTALVAKDIPQVQEFNRKMNLLIQ
;
A
#
# COMPACT_ATOMS: atom_id res chain seq x y z
N MET A 1 -30.35 -18.00 13.75
CA MET A 1 -29.33 -17.12 13.14
C MET A 1 -29.59 -17.12 11.64
N SER A 2 -29.69 -15.95 11.00
CA SER A 2 -29.79 -15.89 9.53
C SER A 2 -28.53 -16.47 8.91
N SER A 3 -28.65 -17.20 7.81
CA SER A 3 -27.50 -17.65 7.02
C SER A 3 -26.69 -16.45 6.53
N ALA A 4 -25.37 -16.61 6.40
CA ALA A 4 -24.51 -15.57 5.81
C ALA A 4 -24.96 -15.27 4.37
N PRO A 5 -25.07 -13.99 3.96
CA PRO A 5 -25.28 -13.64 2.55
C PRO A 5 -24.14 -14.17 1.67
N LYS A 6 -24.39 -14.33 0.35
CA LYS A 6 -23.31 -14.61 -0.62
C LYS A 6 -22.26 -13.52 -0.57
N LYS A 7 -20.97 -13.88 -0.66
CA LYS A 7 -19.89 -12.88 -0.65
C LYS A 7 -19.82 -12.12 -1.98
N TYR A 8 -20.10 -12.80 -3.09
CA TYR A 8 -20.03 -12.23 -4.43
C TYR A 8 -21.36 -12.30 -5.17
N VAL A 9 -21.62 -11.30 -6.00
CA VAL A 9 -22.82 -11.20 -6.83
C VAL A 9 -22.46 -10.71 -8.23
N LYS A 10 -23.23 -11.16 -9.22
CA LYS A 10 -23.15 -10.66 -10.59
C LYS A 10 -24.25 -9.64 -10.82
N ILE A 11 -23.88 -8.39 -11.10
CA ILE A 11 -24.83 -7.31 -11.39
C ILE A 11 -24.54 -6.82 -12.81
N ASN A 12 -25.48 -7.06 -13.74
CA ASN A 12 -25.36 -6.66 -15.15
C ASN A 12 -24.10 -7.19 -15.85
N GLY A 13 -23.70 -8.43 -15.58
CA GLY A 13 -22.51 -9.03 -16.18
C GLY A 13 -21.21 -8.74 -15.44
N VAL A 14 -21.19 -7.75 -14.54
CA VAL A 14 -20.03 -7.33 -13.75
C VAL A 14 -20.01 -8.05 -12.41
N MET A 15 -18.83 -8.57 -12.06
CA MET A 15 -18.57 -9.22 -10.78
C MET A 15 -18.31 -8.17 -9.68
N LYS A 16 -19.04 -8.27 -8.57
CA LYS A 16 -18.97 -7.31 -7.46
C LYS A 16 -19.03 -8.00 -6.10
N MET A 17 -18.51 -7.32 -5.07
CA MET A 17 -18.73 -7.73 -3.68
C MET A 17 -20.17 -7.45 -3.25
N ASN A 18 -20.79 -8.38 -2.53
CA ASN A 18 -22.15 -8.22 -2.03
C ASN A 18 -22.17 -7.23 -0.84
N PRO A 19 -22.91 -6.11 -0.95
CA PRO A 19 -23.01 -5.14 0.14
C PRO A 19 -23.59 -5.74 1.43
N GLU A 20 -24.53 -6.68 1.32
CA GLU A 20 -25.16 -7.33 2.48
C GLU A 20 -24.15 -8.20 3.25
N TYR A 21 -23.23 -8.85 2.54
CA TYR A 21 -22.17 -9.66 3.15
C TYR A 21 -21.22 -8.81 3.99
N LYS A 22 -20.83 -7.62 3.51
CA LYS A 22 -19.97 -6.71 4.27
C LYS A 22 -20.62 -6.25 5.57
N VAL A 23 -21.90 -5.85 5.51
CA VAL A 23 -22.66 -5.47 6.70
C VAL A 23 -22.71 -6.63 7.70
N TRP A 24 -22.98 -7.85 7.21
CA TRP A 24 -22.96 -9.06 8.04
C TRP A 24 -21.58 -9.32 8.67
N LYS A 25 -20.49 -9.23 7.89
CA LYS A 25 -19.11 -9.46 8.35
C LYS A 25 -18.71 -8.44 9.45
N ASN A 26 -19.07 -7.17 9.26
CA ASN A 26 -18.81 -6.09 10.23
C ASN A 26 -19.57 -6.30 11.56
N MET A 27 -20.75 -6.93 11.53
CA MET A 27 -21.49 -7.28 12.75
C MET A 27 -20.88 -8.46 13.51
N GLN A 28 -20.19 -9.38 12.82
CA GLN A 28 -19.57 -10.56 13.43
C GLN A 28 -18.23 -10.27 14.11
N ALA A 29 -17.43 -9.33 13.58
CA ALA A 29 -16.03 -9.13 13.98
C ALA A 29 -15.81 -8.48 15.37
N GLY A 30 -16.87 -8.18 16.15
CA GLY A 30 -16.73 -7.63 17.52
C GLY A 30 -16.07 -6.24 17.61
N GLY A 31 -15.82 -5.62 16.46
CA GLY A 31 -15.20 -4.32 16.26
C GLY A 31 -15.27 -4.00 14.76
N PRO A 32 -15.18 -2.74 14.35
CA PRO A 32 -15.17 -2.42 12.94
C PRO A 32 -13.98 -3.13 12.29
N ILE A 33 -14.23 -4.07 11.38
CA ILE A 33 -13.32 -4.26 10.25
C ILE A 33 -13.19 -2.86 9.67
N ALA A 34 -11.95 -2.36 9.57
CA ALA A 34 -11.69 -0.99 9.15
C ALA A 34 -12.62 -0.65 7.98
N PRO A 35 -13.37 0.46 8.05
CA PRO A 35 -14.34 0.77 7.02
C PRO A 35 -13.60 0.73 5.68
N ALA A 36 -14.07 -0.11 4.75
CA ALA A 36 -13.70 0.08 3.35
C ALA A 36 -13.97 1.56 3.02
N GLY A 37 -13.02 2.20 2.32
CA GLY A 37 -12.93 3.64 2.15
C GLY A 37 -14.24 4.33 1.74
N PRO A 38 -14.28 5.66 1.71
CA PRO A 38 -15.52 6.46 1.54
C PRO A 38 -16.29 6.21 0.23
N GLY A 39 -15.78 5.40 -0.70
CA GLY A 39 -16.43 5.05 -1.96
C GLY A 39 -17.67 4.17 -1.84
N ASN A 40 -18.54 4.24 -2.84
CA ASN A 40 -19.71 3.37 -2.96
C ASN A 40 -19.30 1.91 -3.17
N GLN A 41 -19.32 1.13 -2.08
CA GLN A 41 -18.91 -0.28 -2.10
C GLN A 41 -19.77 -1.16 -3.04
N ASN A 42 -20.95 -0.70 -3.43
CA ASN A 42 -21.81 -1.38 -4.41
C ASN A 42 -21.30 -1.19 -5.86
N ALA A 43 -20.34 -0.29 -6.06
CA ALA A 43 -19.70 -0.02 -7.34
C ALA A 43 -18.37 -0.78 -7.50
N ALA A 44 -17.70 -1.15 -6.41
CA ALA A 44 -16.37 -1.77 -6.47
C ALA A 44 -16.39 -3.20 -7.08
N LEU A 45 -15.31 -3.55 -7.78
CA LEU A 45 -15.03 -4.91 -8.21
C LEU A 45 -14.80 -5.84 -7.02
N ALA A 46 -14.88 -7.15 -7.27
CA ALA A 46 -14.58 -8.15 -6.26
C ALA A 46 -13.07 -8.18 -5.94
N VAL A 47 -12.75 -8.37 -4.66
CA VAL A 47 -11.39 -8.67 -4.19
C VAL A 47 -11.35 -10.12 -3.77
N VAL A 48 -10.38 -10.86 -4.29
CA VAL A 48 -10.09 -12.23 -3.87
C VAL A 48 -8.82 -12.21 -3.04
N SER A 49 -8.94 -12.48 -1.74
CA SER A 49 -7.82 -12.38 -0.79
C SER A 49 -7.15 -13.70 -0.45
N ASN A 50 -7.80 -14.82 -0.75
CA ASN A 50 -7.27 -16.17 -0.52
C ASN A 50 -7.99 -17.20 -1.42
N MET A 51 -7.57 -18.47 -1.34
CA MET A 51 -8.16 -19.53 -2.15
C MET A 51 -9.60 -19.89 -1.76
N GLU A 52 -9.96 -19.75 -0.49
CA GLU A 52 -11.35 -19.94 -0.05
C GLU A 52 -12.28 -18.90 -0.68
N ASP A 53 -11.82 -17.65 -0.75
CA ASP A 53 -12.49 -16.55 -1.42
C ASP A 53 -12.68 -16.81 -2.92
N HIS A 54 -11.67 -17.41 -3.57
CA HIS A 54 -11.74 -17.78 -4.98
C HIS A 54 -12.74 -18.92 -5.23
N MET A 55 -12.71 -19.94 -4.37
CA MET A 55 -13.67 -21.06 -4.43
C MET A 55 -15.09 -20.56 -4.21
N GLN A 56 -15.31 -19.70 -3.21
CA GLN A 56 -16.62 -19.09 -2.94
C GLN A 56 -17.08 -18.21 -4.10
N LEU A 57 -16.17 -17.49 -4.75
CA LEU A 57 -16.48 -16.70 -5.94
C LEU A 57 -17.04 -17.59 -7.06
N ASN A 58 -16.37 -18.69 -7.36
CA ASN A 58 -16.80 -19.61 -8.41
C ASN A 58 -18.14 -20.29 -8.06
N GLU A 59 -18.35 -20.66 -6.80
CA GLU A 59 -19.63 -21.21 -6.32
C GLU A 59 -20.76 -20.17 -6.42
N ASP A 60 -20.51 -18.93 -5.97
CA ASP A 60 -21.50 -17.86 -5.94
C ASP A 60 -21.98 -17.49 -7.35
N LEU A 61 -21.06 -17.50 -8.31
CA LEU A 61 -21.29 -17.13 -9.71
C LEU A 61 -21.70 -18.30 -10.61
N GLY A 62 -21.41 -19.54 -10.22
CA GLY A 62 -21.63 -20.73 -11.05
C GLY A 62 -20.77 -20.76 -12.32
N VAL A 63 -19.62 -20.08 -12.31
CA VAL A 63 -18.64 -20.07 -13.41
C VAL A 63 -17.24 -20.22 -12.85
N ASP A 64 -16.33 -20.79 -13.63
CA ASP A 64 -14.92 -20.90 -13.28
C ASP A 64 -14.17 -19.63 -13.72
N VAL A 65 -13.86 -18.75 -12.76
CA VAL A 65 -13.07 -17.54 -12.98
C VAL A 65 -11.59 -17.91 -12.84
N PRO A 66 -10.77 -17.77 -13.90
CA PRO A 66 -9.36 -18.12 -13.81
C PRO A 66 -8.59 -17.13 -12.93
N LEU A 67 -7.58 -17.65 -12.23
CA LEU A 67 -6.61 -16.84 -11.49
C LEU A 67 -5.74 -16.03 -12.45
N SER A 68 -5.27 -14.88 -11.97
CA SER A 68 -4.28 -14.07 -12.67
C SER A 68 -2.90 -14.75 -12.67
N GLU A 69 -2.02 -14.33 -13.58
CA GLU A 69 -0.66 -14.86 -13.65
C GLU A 69 0.14 -14.56 -12.36
N SER A 70 -0.04 -13.37 -11.76
CA SER A 70 0.61 -13.04 -10.48
C SER A 70 0.13 -13.93 -9.32
N THR A 71 -1.15 -14.32 -9.33
CA THR A 71 -1.69 -15.26 -8.33
C THR A 71 -1.15 -16.66 -8.54
N ASP A 72 -1.11 -17.14 -9.78
CA ASP A 72 -0.54 -18.47 -10.11
C ASP A 72 0.92 -18.54 -9.64
N ALA A 73 1.73 -17.52 -9.97
CA ALA A 73 3.11 -17.42 -9.52
C ALA A 73 3.23 -17.35 -8.00
N THR A 74 2.33 -16.65 -7.33
CA THR A 74 2.30 -16.58 -5.87
C THR A 74 2.05 -17.96 -5.25
N ILE A 75 1.07 -18.69 -5.76
CA ILE A 75 0.74 -20.03 -5.24
C ILE A 75 1.93 -20.96 -5.42
N GLU A 76 2.60 -20.90 -6.57
CA GLU A 76 3.82 -21.66 -6.83
C GLU A 76 4.93 -21.32 -5.82
N MET A 77 5.23 -20.03 -5.64
CA MET A 77 6.23 -19.56 -4.65
C MET A 77 5.89 -19.98 -3.22
N MET A 78 4.62 -19.90 -2.81
CA MET A 78 4.21 -20.29 -1.46
C MET A 78 4.33 -21.79 -1.19
N GLN A 79 4.30 -22.61 -2.25
CA GLN A 79 4.52 -24.05 -2.16
C GLN A 79 6.01 -24.42 -2.16
N GLU A 80 6.91 -23.47 -2.46
CA GLU A 80 8.35 -23.70 -2.37
C GLU A 80 8.77 -23.88 -0.91
N PRO A 81 9.38 -25.03 -0.55
CA PRO A 81 9.77 -25.30 0.83
C PRO A 81 10.71 -24.25 1.42
N GLU A 82 11.55 -23.63 0.60
CA GLU A 82 12.53 -22.64 1.06
C GLU A 82 11.85 -21.38 1.61
N ILE A 83 10.81 -20.88 0.94
CA ILE A 83 10.05 -19.69 1.36
C ILE A 83 9.31 -19.97 2.66
N SER A 84 8.63 -21.11 2.78
CA SER A 84 7.91 -21.48 4.00
C SER A 84 8.85 -21.70 5.18
N LEU A 85 10.00 -22.35 4.96
CA LEU A 85 11.01 -22.57 5.99
C LEU A 85 11.64 -21.27 6.46
N GLN A 86 11.96 -20.34 5.56
CA GLN A 86 12.44 -19.00 5.92
C GLN A 86 11.37 -18.23 6.72
N ALA A 87 10.10 -18.43 6.40
CA ALA A 87 8.99 -17.87 7.15
C ALA A 87 8.72 -18.56 8.51
N GLY A 88 9.39 -19.68 8.81
CA GLY A 88 9.25 -20.44 10.05
C GLY A 88 7.98 -21.31 10.09
N MET A 89 7.48 -21.76 8.94
CA MET A 89 6.25 -22.56 8.78
C MET A 89 6.45 -23.74 7.83
N GLN A 90 5.54 -24.71 7.88
CA GLN A 90 5.40 -25.70 6.80
C GLN A 90 4.60 -25.10 5.63
N PRO A 91 4.77 -25.57 4.39
CA PRO A 91 4.05 -25.02 3.23
C PRO A 91 2.53 -24.96 3.39
N ASP A 92 1.90 -26.06 3.82
CA ASP A 92 0.45 -26.12 4.04
C ASP A 92 -0.02 -25.10 5.09
N GLU A 93 0.73 -24.96 6.19
CA GLU A 93 0.43 -24.01 7.26
C GLU A 93 0.62 -22.55 6.79
N MET A 94 1.60 -22.29 5.93
CA MET A 94 1.87 -20.97 5.37
C MET A 94 0.70 -20.51 4.51
N VAL A 95 0.15 -21.37 3.64
CA VAL A 95 -1.00 -21.03 2.79
C VAL A 95 -2.21 -20.64 3.62
N ASP A 96 -2.56 -21.43 4.62
CA ASP A 96 -3.73 -21.17 5.46
C ASP A 96 -3.56 -19.89 6.29
N LYS A 97 -2.42 -19.73 6.96
CA LYS A 97 -2.20 -18.58 7.85
C LYS A 97 -1.97 -17.28 7.09
N LEU A 98 -1.27 -17.33 5.94
CA LEU A 98 -1.14 -16.17 5.06
C LEU A 98 -2.52 -15.83 4.47
N GLY A 99 -3.29 -16.82 4.02
CA GLY A 99 -4.67 -16.59 3.55
C GLY A 99 -5.57 -15.93 4.59
N ALA A 100 -5.41 -16.28 5.87
CA ALA A 100 -6.14 -15.65 6.97
C ALA A 100 -5.74 -14.18 7.21
N ILE A 101 -4.45 -13.84 7.17
CA ILE A 101 -4.00 -12.44 7.35
C ILE A 101 -4.38 -11.57 6.14
N LEU A 102 -4.29 -12.10 4.92
CA LEU A 102 -4.74 -11.39 3.73
C LEU A 102 -6.25 -11.19 3.74
N GLY A 103 -7.03 -12.19 4.17
CA GLY A 103 -8.47 -12.09 4.36
C GLY A 103 -8.89 -11.10 5.47
N LYS A 104 -8.04 -10.92 6.50
CA LYS A 104 -8.24 -9.91 7.56
C LYS A 104 -8.19 -8.49 6.99
N TYR A 105 -7.17 -8.20 6.18
CA TYR A 105 -6.94 -6.87 5.62
C TYR A 105 -7.58 -6.65 4.23
N GLU A 106 -8.18 -7.69 3.65
CA GLU A 106 -8.67 -7.70 2.27
C GLU A 106 -7.56 -7.38 1.26
N VAL A 107 -6.37 -7.93 1.49
CA VAL A 107 -5.25 -7.85 0.53
C VAL A 107 -5.57 -8.74 -0.66
N PRO A 108 -5.58 -8.25 -1.90
CA PRO A 108 -5.73 -9.11 -3.07
C PRO A 108 -4.58 -10.11 -3.20
N MET A 109 -4.88 -11.35 -3.55
CA MET A 109 -3.84 -12.39 -3.71
C MET A 109 -2.79 -12.02 -4.75
N GLY A 110 -3.18 -11.29 -5.79
CA GLY A 110 -2.28 -10.90 -6.87
C GLY A 110 -1.18 -9.93 -6.46
N LEU A 111 -1.24 -9.35 -5.25
CA LEU A 111 -0.20 -8.48 -4.68
C LEU A 111 0.86 -9.23 -3.88
N MET A 112 0.65 -10.50 -3.57
CA MET A 112 1.57 -11.25 -2.70
C MET A 112 2.95 -11.44 -3.33
N ASN A 113 3.03 -11.67 -4.64
CA ASN A 113 4.32 -11.78 -5.34
C ASN A 113 5.19 -10.53 -5.13
N LYS A 114 4.57 -9.35 -5.02
CA LYS A 114 5.29 -8.10 -4.75
C LYS A 114 5.91 -8.10 -3.36
N LEU A 115 5.23 -8.65 -2.35
CA LEU A 115 5.78 -8.75 -0.99
C LEU A 115 7.05 -9.62 -0.93
N ILE A 116 7.15 -10.65 -1.77
CA ILE A 116 8.33 -11.54 -1.77
C ILE A 116 9.62 -10.79 -2.09
N MET A 117 9.56 -9.67 -2.83
CA MET A 117 10.75 -8.87 -3.13
C MET A 117 11.41 -8.28 -1.86
N LEU A 118 10.65 -8.15 -0.76
CA LEU A 118 11.19 -7.69 0.52
C LEU A 118 12.27 -8.62 1.07
N SER A 119 12.28 -9.89 0.64
CA SER A 119 13.28 -10.88 1.02
C SER A 119 14.65 -10.64 0.38
N GLU A 120 14.71 -9.87 -0.71
CA GLU A 120 15.94 -9.53 -1.45
C GLU A 120 16.76 -8.45 -0.73
N PHE A 121 16.12 -7.68 0.15
CA PHE A 121 16.79 -6.64 0.93
C PHE A 121 17.51 -7.24 2.13
N ALA A 122 18.73 -6.77 2.36
CA ALA A 122 19.51 -7.17 3.54
C ALA A 122 18.90 -6.62 4.83
N SER A 123 18.11 -5.54 4.75
CA SER A 123 17.39 -4.96 5.87
C SER A 123 16.16 -4.19 5.38
N LEU A 124 15.06 -4.33 6.13
CA LEU A 124 13.97 -3.36 6.11
C LEU A 124 14.24 -2.37 7.23
N GLU A 125 14.46 -1.10 6.92
CA GLU A 125 14.81 -0.07 7.88
C GLU A 125 13.68 0.94 8.05
N ILE A 126 13.14 0.99 9.26
CA ILE A 126 12.03 1.84 9.64
C ILE A 126 12.58 2.97 10.50
N ILE A 127 12.42 4.20 10.04
CA ILE A 127 12.83 5.42 10.72
C ILE A 127 11.56 6.12 11.18
N VAL A 128 11.41 6.30 12.49
CA VAL A 128 10.22 6.91 13.08
C VAL A 128 10.54 8.28 13.65
N ASP A 129 9.81 9.29 13.21
CA ASP A 129 9.78 10.59 13.84
C ASP A 129 9.26 10.45 15.28
N ASP A 130 10.10 10.82 16.24
CA ASP A 130 9.77 10.90 17.65
C ASP A 130 9.94 12.32 18.19
N SER A 131 9.75 13.33 17.35
CA SER A 131 9.80 14.75 17.71
C SER A 131 8.59 15.20 18.53
N GLY A 132 8.66 16.39 19.14
CA GLY A 132 7.56 16.90 19.96
C GLY A 132 6.23 17.09 19.21
N SER A 133 6.25 17.31 17.88
CA SER A 133 5.04 17.50 17.06
C SER A 133 4.20 16.23 16.97
N MET A 134 4.80 15.06 17.14
CA MET A 134 4.10 13.77 17.11
C MET A 134 3.08 13.60 18.27
N GLN A 135 3.07 14.50 19.27
CA GLN A 135 2.03 14.56 20.31
C GLN A 135 0.73 15.23 19.83
N MET A 136 0.73 15.89 18.67
CA MET A 136 -0.47 16.47 18.08
C MET A 136 -1.42 15.38 17.61
N ASN A 137 -2.70 15.73 17.47
CA ASN A 137 -3.70 14.80 16.93
C ASN A 137 -3.39 14.52 15.44
N SER A 138 -3.61 13.28 15.05
CA SER A 138 -3.85 12.89 13.65
C SER A 138 -5.34 13.00 13.34
N ASP A 139 -5.70 12.76 12.09
CA ASP A 139 -7.09 12.55 11.64
C ASP A 139 -7.60 11.13 11.89
N THR A 140 -6.73 10.18 12.21
CA THR A 140 -7.12 8.81 12.52
C THR A 140 -7.85 8.69 13.85
N ILE A 141 -8.86 7.81 13.91
CA ILE A 141 -9.69 7.59 15.10
C ILE A 141 -9.38 6.23 15.70
N ASN A 142 -9.03 6.23 16.99
CA ASN A 142 -8.84 5.01 17.73
C ASN A 142 -10.13 4.18 17.76
N PRO A 143 -10.12 2.92 17.27
CA PRO A 143 -11.34 2.13 17.15
C PRO A 143 -11.93 1.74 18.51
N VAL A 144 -11.12 1.71 19.58
CA VAL A 144 -11.55 1.36 20.94
C VAL A 144 -12.03 2.59 21.71
N THR A 145 -11.21 3.63 21.77
CA THR A 145 -11.51 4.81 22.59
C THR A 145 -12.44 5.82 21.90
N LYS A 146 -12.59 5.72 20.57
CA LYS A 146 -13.36 6.64 19.71
C LYS A 146 -12.87 8.09 19.77
N LYS A 147 -11.59 8.29 20.11
CA LYS A 147 -10.92 9.59 20.10
C LYS A 147 -9.93 9.64 18.94
N PHE A 148 -9.55 10.84 18.53
CA PHE A 148 -8.41 11.03 17.64
C PHE A 148 -7.16 10.43 18.28
N ASN A 149 -6.40 9.66 17.49
CA ASN A 149 -5.06 9.25 17.85
C ASN A 149 -4.14 10.48 17.78
N THR A 150 -3.11 10.49 18.61
CA THR A 150 -1.92 11.31 18.32
C THR A 150 -1.18 10.75 17.10
N ARG A 151 -0.41 11.59 16.41
CA ARG A 151 0.44 11.16 15.28
C ARG A 151 1.42 10.05 15.68
N TRP A 152 1.88 10.07 16.93
CA TRP A 152 2.67 8.99 17.55
C TRP A 152 1.91 7.67 17.67
N GLU A 153 0.66 7.72 18.13
CA GLU A 153 -0.21 6.54 18.22
C GLU A 153 -0.56 5.99 16.83
N GLU A 154 -0.78 6.86 15.85
CA GLU A 154 -0.98 6.46 14.46
C GLU A 154 0.25 5.73 13.90
N ALA A 155 1.45 6.32 13.99
CA ALA A 155 2.69 5.69 13.55
C ALA A 155 2.92 4.33 14.25
N HIS A 156 2.57 4.24 15.54
CA HIS A 156 2.63 2.99 16.30
C HIS A 156 1.69 1.92 15.75
N GLU A 157 0.41 2.27 15.55
CA GLU A 157 -0.61 1.35 15.03
C GLU A 157 -0.26 0.88 13.61
N ARG A 158 0.13 1.81 12.72
CA ARG A 158 0.56 1.52 11.34
C ARG A 158 1.75 0.58 11.30
N LEU A 159 2.79 0.85 12.09
CA LEU A 159 3.97 -0.02 12.19
C LEU A 159 3.59 -1.45 12.60
N LYS A 160 2.66 -1.61 13.56
CA LYS A 160 2.21 -2.94 13.98
C LYS A 160 1.42 -3.66 12.89
N GLU A 161 0.59 -2.94 12.13
CA GLU A 161 -0.12 -3.52 10.99
C GLU A 161 0.82 -3.96 9.86
N MET A 162 1.82 -3.15 9.53
CA MET A 162 2.88 -3.54 8.59
C MET A 162 3.61 -4.79 9.07
N LEU A 163 3.95 -4.86 10.36
CA LEU A 163 4.62 -6.03 10.93
C LEU A 163 3.75 -7.29 10.94
N GLU A 164 2.44 -7.17 11.09
CA GLU A 164 1.53 -8.31 10.96
C GLU A 164 1.64 -8.97 9.59
N ILE A 165 1.77 -8.18 8.51
CA ILE A 165 2.01 -8.71 7.16
C ILE A 165 3.44 -9.26 7.05
N LEU A 166 4.44 -8.47 7.44
CA LEU A 166 5.86 -8.85 7.35
C LEU A 166 6.19 -10.13 8.14
N ALA A 167 5.45 -10.43 9.20
CA ALA A 167 5.61 -11.66 9.96
C ALA A 167 5.41 -12.93 9.11
N TYR A 168 4.68 -12.85 8.00
CA TYR A 168 4.43 -13.98 7.09
C TYR A 168 5.27 -13.93 5.82
N VAL A 169 5.97 -12.83 5.56
CA VAL A 169 6.83 -12.65 4.38
C VAL A 169 8.29 -12.94 4.77
N PRO A 170 9.09 -13.66 3.97
CA PRO A 170 10.51 -13.82 4.28
C PRO A 170 11.24 -12.47 4.34
N PHE A 171 12.07 -12.27 5.37
CA PHE A 171 12.95 -11.10 5.49
C PHE A 171 14.23 -11.47 6.23
N GLN A 172 15.31 -10.72 5.99
CA GLN A 172 16.59 -10.93 6.68
C GLN A 172 16.60 -10.30 8.09
N GLN A 173 16.26 -9.01 8.17
CA GLN A 173 16.06 -8.31 9.44
C GLN A 173 15.19 -7.07 9.25
N ILE A 174 14.56 -6.62 10.33
CA ILE A 174 13.87 -5.33 10.41
C ILE A 174 14.56 -4.49 11.47
N GLY A 175 15.08 -3.33 11.07
CA GLY A 175 15.65 -2.33 11.97
C GLY A 175 14.64 -1.22 12.21
N ILE A 176 14.38 -0.86 13.47
CA ILE A 176 13.54 0.30 13.82
C ILE A 176 14.42 1.29 14.56
N GLU A 177 14.52 2.49 14.03
CA GLU A 177 15.27 3.62 14.57
C GLU A 177 14.36 4.83 14.71
N PHE A 178 14.82 5.82 15.48
CA PHE A 178 14.07 7.02 15.78
C PHE A 178 14.94 8.26 15.52
N LEU A 179 14.31 9.40 15.29
CA LEU A 179 15.04 10.64 14.96
C LEU A 179 15.91 11.16 16.12
N ASN A 180 15.35 11.26 17.32
CA ASN A 180 15.95 11.98 18.45
C ASN A 180 16.72 11.08 19.42
N ARG A 181 16.59 9.76 19.32
CA ARG A 181 17.26 8.78 20.20
C ARG A 181 18.19 7.85 19.43
N LYS A 182 19.13 7.25 20.18
CA LYS A 182 20.08 6.25 19.67
C LYS A 182 19.58 4.82 19.80
N ASP A 183 18.37 4.63 20.35
CA ASP A 183 17.78 3.30 20.47
C ASP A 183 17.54 2.72 19.06
N ARG A 184 17.95 1.47 18.86
CA ARG A 184 17.63 0.69 17.67
C ARG A 184 17.04 -0.65 18.09
N VAL A 185 15.86 -0.96 17.58
CA VAL A 185 15.28 -2.30 17.68
C VAL A 185 15.74 -3.09 16.46
N SER A 186 16.27 -4.30 16.69
CA SER A 186 16.67 -5.21 15.62
C SER A 186 15.85 -6.48 15.72
N LEU A 187 14.87 -6.62 14.84
CA LEU A 187 13.99 -7.78 14.78
C LEU A 187 14.52 -8.78 13.75
N LYS A 188 14.64 -10.03 14.18
CA LYS A 188 14.98 -11.17 13.33
C LYS A 188 14.03 -12.31 13.65
N ARG A 189 13.70 -13.11 12.62
CA ARG A 189 12.77 -14.23 12.80
C ARG A 189 13.36 -15.36 13.64
N ASN A 190 14.65 -15.65 13.47
CA ASN A 190 15.38 -16.67 14.24
C ASN A 190 14.65 -18.04 14.32
N GLY A 191 13.99 -18.45 13.22
CA GLY A 191 13.22 -19.70 13.15
C GLY A 191 11.91 -19.72 13.94
N MET A 192 11.46 -18.58 14.49
CA MET A 192 10.17 -18.46 15.16
C MET A 192 9.04 -18.50 14.13
N THR A 193 7.89 -19.07 14.53
CA THR A 193 6.65 -18.94 13.77
C THR A 193 6.22 -17.47 13.73
N PRO A 194 5.42 -17.03 12.73
CA PRO A 194 4.95 -15.65 12.63
C PRO A 194 4.26 -15.14 13.90
N THR A 195 3.42 -15.96 14.53
CA THR A 195 2.72 -15.60 15.77
C THR A 195 3.69 -15.39 16.93
N ALA A 196 4.68 -16.27 17.10
CA ALA A 196 5.68 -16.14 18.17
C ALA A 196 6.59 -14.92 17.94
N PHE A 197 7.00 -14.71 16.68
CA PHE A 197 7.75 -13.52 16.26
C PHE A 197 6.98 -12.24 16.59
N LEU A 198 5.69 -12.15 16.23
CA LEU A 198 4.86 -10.98 16.47
C LEU A 198 4.71 -10.63 17.95
N VAL A 199 4.55 -11.62 18.83
CA VAL A 199 4.48 -11.38 20.28
C VAL A 199 5.77 -10.69 20.77
N GLY A 200 6.94 -11.22 20.39
CA GLY A 200 8.23 -10.65 20.81
C GLY A 200 8.55 -9.31 20.14
N ALA A 201 8.16 -9.14 18.88
CA ALA A 201 8.32 -7.89 18.14
C ALA A 201 7.46 -6.78 18.75
N ASN A 202 6.16 -7.05 18.98
CA ASN A 202 5.23 -6.10 19.57
C ASN A 202 5.67 -5.68 20.97
N GLN A 203 6.14 -6.60 21.81
CA GLN A 203 6.67 -6.24 23.14
C GLN A 203 7.85 -5.25 23.06
N GLN A 204 8.77 -5.45 22.11
CA GLN A 204 9.92 -4.54 21.93
C GLN A 204 9.48 -3.17 21.40
N ILE A 205 8.52 -3.15 20.48
CA ILE A 205 7.98 -1.92 19.90
C ILE A 205 7.18 -1.15 20.94
N ASP A 206 6.25 -1.81 21.63
CA ASP A 206 5.46 -1.23 22.71
C ASP A 206 6.38 -0.61 23.79
N ALA A 207 7.50 -1.26 24.11
CA ALA A 207 8.48 -0.71 25.04
C ALA A 207 9.15 0.58 24.52
N GLN A 208 9.44 0.69 23.22
CA GLN A 208 9.96 1.93 22.63
C GLN A 208 8.90 3.03 22.55
N PHE A 209 7.67 2.68 22.18
CA PHE A 209 6.54 3.62 22.04
C PHE A 209 5.96 4.08 23.38
N SER A 210 6.20 3.33 24.47
CA SER A 210 5.86 3.76 25.83
C SER A 210 6.60 5.03 26.27
N ARG A 211 7.74 5.34 25.64
CA ARG A 211 8.42 6.62 25.79
C ARG A 211 7.81 7.57 24.75
N GLY A 212 7.03 8.53 25.23
CA GLY A 212 6.39 9.53 24.38
C GLY A 212 7.41 10.33 23.56
N PRO A 213 7.00 10.88 22.42
CA PRO A 213 7.90 11.56 21.50
C PRO A 213 8.28 12.94 22.06
N SER A 214 9.52 13.36 21.81
CA SER A 214 10.08 14.62 22.28
C SER A 214 11.30 15.03 21.44
N GLY A 215 11.59 16.33 21.40
CA GLY A 215 12.76 16.85 20.69
C GLY A 215 12.38 17.55 19.40
N THR A 216 13.27 17.48 18.42
CA THR A 216 13.19 18.20 17.13
C THR A 216 13.06 17.23 15.97
N THR A 217 13.09 17.69 14.72
CA THR A 217 12.89 16.83 13.53
C THR A 217 14.19 16.73 12.70
N PRO A 218 15.26 16.07 13.18
CA PRO A 218 16.54 15.94 12.46
C PRO A 218 16.48 14.90 11.32
N ALA A 219 15.46 14.98 10.46
CA ALA A 219 15.23 14.01 9.40
C ALA A 219 16.36 13.99 8.36
N LEU A 220 16.91 15.17 8.02
CA LEU A 220 18.05 15.25 7.09
C LEU A 220 19.25 14.48 7.63
N GLU A 221 19.64 14.73 8.87
CA GLU A 221 20.79 14.07 9.49
C GLU A 221 20.59 12.57 9.59
N LYS A 222 19.37 12.13 9.95
CA LYS A 222 19.05 10.70 10.07
C LYS A 222 19.06 10.00 8.71
N LEU A 223 18.48 10.62 7.68
CA LEU A 223 18.48 10.06 6.32
C LEU A 223 19.91 9.99 5.75
N GLN A 224 20.75 11.01 5.99
CA GLN A 224 22.16 10.97 5.62
C GLN A 224 22.91 9.83 6.34
N GLU A 225 22.70 9.66 7.65
CA GLU A 225 23.29 8.57 8.43
C GLU A 225 22.87 7.20 7.88
N SER A 226 21.57 7.01 7.64
CA SER A 226 20.98 5.78 7.11
C SER A 226 21.48 5.44 5.70
N LEU A 227 21.54 6.42 4.79
CA LEU A 227 22.04 6.23 3.43
C LEU A 227 23.54 5.91 3.43
N LEU A 228 24.32 6.59 4.26
CA LEU A 228 25.76 6.32 4.39
C LEU A 228 26.02 4.92 4.95
N ARG A 229 25.28 4.52 5.98
CA ARG A 229 25.38 3.18 6.58
C ARG A 229 24.97 2.07 5.62
N GLY A 230 24.03 2.35 4.72
CA GLY A 230 23.55 1.42 3.70
C GLY A 230 24.37 1.39 2.41
N GLN A 231 25.49 2.12 2.32
CA GLN A 231 26.26 2.15 1.08
C GLN A 231 26.77 0.75 0.69
N GLY A 232 26.41 0.30 -0.52
CA GLY A 232 26.75 -1.03 -1.03
C GLY A 232 25.92 -2.17 -0.43
N VAL A 233 24.84 -1.85 0.30
CA VAL A 233 23.91 -2.82 0.89
C VAL A 233 22.50 -2.53 0.40
N SER A 234 21.73 -3.58 0.09
CA SER A 234 20.33 -3.44 -0.27
C SER A 234 19.48 -3.16 0.97
N ILE A 235 18.88 -1.97 1.07
CA ILE A 235 18.05 -1.56 2.22
C ILE A 235 16.79 -0.85 1.73
N ALA A 236 15.63 -1.44 2.01
CA ALA A 236 14.35 -0.77 1.87
C ALA A 236 14.09 0.11 3.10
N ARG A 237 13.77 1.39 2.88
CA ARG A 237 13.61 2.37 3.96
C ARG A 237 12.18 2.88 4.04
N TYR A 238 11.66 2.97 5.25
CA TYR A 238 10.34 3.52 5.55
C TYR A 238 10.51 4.66 6.54
N PHE A 239 10.08 5.86 6.19
CA PHE A 239 10.18 7.04 7.02
C PHE A 239 8.79 7.48 7.48
N PHE A 240 8.49 7.27 8.76
CA PHE A 240 7.30 7.83 9.40
C PHE A 240 7.61 9.24 9.88
N GLY A 241 6.88 10.25 9.42
CA GLY A 241 7.08 11.63 9.85
C GLY A 241 5.86 12.51 9.73
N ASP A 242 5.85 13.63 10.47
CA ASP A 242 4.67 14.49 10.56
C ASP A 242 4.88 15.95 10.17
N GLY A 243 6.07 16.32 9.70
CA GLY A 243 6.31 17.69 9.30
C GLY A 243 7.70 18.03 8.80
N LEU A 244 8.03 19.30 8.94
CA LEU A 244 9.21 19.91 8.35
C LEU A 244 10.50 19.48 9.07
N PRO A 245 11.55 19.11 8.33
CA PRO A 245 12.85 18.83 8.92
C PRO A 245 13.47 20.08 9.56
N ASN A 246 14.35 19.87 10.53
CA ASN A 246 15.22 20.91 11.09
C ASN A 246 15.97 21.64 9.98
N GLY A 247 15.84 22.97 9.93
CA GLY A 247 16.43 23.79 8.86
C GLY A 247 15.47 24.11 7.71
N GLY A 248 14.21 23.65 7.77
CA GLY A 248 13.14 24.02 6.83
C GLY A 248 13.50 23.72 5.37
N ASP A 249 13.18 24.64 4.46
CA ASP A 249 13.39 24.51 3.01
C ASP A 249 14.81 24.09 2.62
N ARG A 250 15.82 24.53 3.38
CA ARG A 250 17.21 24.15 3.08
C ARG A 250 17.43 22.66 3.30
N ALA A 251 16.87 22.12 4.38
CA ALA A 251 16.98 20.70 4.68
C ALA A 251 16.13 19.86 3.73
N ILE A 252 14.92 20.32 3.40
CA ILE A 252 14.06 19.70 2.37
C ILE A 252 14.81 19.56 1.05
N LYS A 253 15.37 20.65 0.53
CA LYS A 253 16.13 20.63 -0.74
C LYS A 253 17.30 19.65 -0.70
N GLU A 254 17.96 19.54 0.44
CA GLU A 254 19.05 18.61 0.62
C GLU A 254 18.57 17.16 0.71
N ILE A 255 17.47 16.87 1.41
CA ILE A 255 16.84 15.55 1.46
C ILE A 255 16.45 15.10 0.05
N VAL A 256 15.73 15.93 -0.70
CA VAL A 256 15.35 15.64 -2.09
C VAL A 256 16.58 15.38 -2.94
N ARG A 257 17.63 16.20 -2.79
CA ARG A 257 18.89 16.04 -3.53
C ARG A 257 19.57 14.70 -3.22
N ILE A 258 19.71 14.32 -1.95
CA ILE A 258 20.40 13.08 -1.58
C ILE A 258 19.59 11.85 -1.97
N ILE A 259 18.26 11.90 -1.86
CA ILE A 259 17.39 10.79 -2.25
C ILE A 259 17.41 10.62 -3.76
N ARG A 260 17.22 11.70 -4.53
CA ARG A 260 17.25 11.67 -6.00
C ARG A 260 18.56 11.16 -6.58
N HIS A 261 19.68 11.49 -5.94
CA HIS A 261 21.03 11.18 -6.44
C HIS A 261 21.74 10.06 -5.67
N ARG A 262 21.01 9.29 -4.85
CA ARG A 262 21.59 8.15 -4.13
C ARG A 262 22.07 7.07 -5.11
N PRO A 263 23.15 6.35 -4.79
CA PRO A 263 23.58 5.20 -5.58
C PRO A 263 22.55 4.07 -5.50
N ASP A 264 22.38 3.34 -6.60
CA ASP A 264 21.56 2.13 -6.71
C ASP A 264 20.14 2.30 -6.09
N PRO A 265 19.31 3.22 -6.61
CA PRO A 265 18.03 3.57 -6.00
C PRO A 265 17.06 2.38 -5.93
N GLU A 266 17.14 1.43 -6.87
CA GLU A 266 16.38 0.17 -6.87
C GLU A 266 16.72 -0.74 -5.68
N MET A 267 17.98 -0.71 -5.23
CA MET A 267 18.46 -1.44 -4.05
C MET A 267 18.27 -0.64 -2.76
N ASN A 268 17.89 0.64 -2.88
CA ASN A 268 17.71 1.56 -1.76
C ASN A 268 16.39 2.33 -1.89
N PRO A 269 15.24 1.66 -2.05
CA PRO A 269 13.96 2.32 -2.16
C PRO A 269 13.61 3.03 -0.84
N ILE A 270 12.88 4.14 -0.95
CA ILE A 270 12.44 4.93 0.20
C ILE A 270 10.93 5.14 0.09
N THR A 271 10.20 4.79 1.14
CA THR A 271 8.79 5.14 1.27
C THR A 271 8.62 6.12 2.42
N PHE A 272 8.07 7.29 2.11
CA PHE A 272 7.59 8.25 3.10
C PHE A 272 6.19 7.84 3.55
N LEU A 273 5.95 7.96 4.84
CA LEU A 273 4.67 7.64 5.49
C LEU A 273 4.31 8.85 6.34
N SER A 274 3.50 9.76 5.78
CA SER A 274 3.03 10.92 6.54
C SER A 274 2.09 10.47 7.66
N CYS A 275 2.30 11.05 8.84
CA CYS A 275 1.44 10.87 10.01
C CYS A 275 0.96 12.24 10.47
N THR A 276 0.24 12.95 9.63
CA THR A 276 -0.23 14.31 9.93
C THR A 276 -1.48 14.64 9.14
N ASN A 277 -2.31 15.50 9.71
CA ASN A 277 -3.46 16.09 9.05
C ASN A 277 -3.15 17.50 8.53
N GLU A 278 -1.86 17.87 8.46
CA GLU A 278 -1.37 19.15 7.96
C GLU A 278 -0.60 18.93 6.65
N ASP A 279 -1.32 18.83 5.52
CA ASP A 279 -0.76 18.52 4.19
C ASP A 279 0.48 19.36 3.87
N ALA A 280 0.41 20.67 4.15
CA ALA A 280 1.50 21.60 3.86
C ALA A 280 2.82 21.28 4.61
N ALA A 281 2.76 20.56 5.73
CA ALA A 281 3.95 20.18 6.51
C ALA A 281 4.69 18.98 5.89
N VAL A 282 4.00 18.16 5.09
CA VAL A 282 4.52 16.93 4.45
C VAL A 282 4.52 16.98 2.93
N GLU A 283 3.99 18.05 2.32
CA GLU A 283 3.98 18.25 0.86
C GLU A 283 5.35 18.02 0.21
N TRP A 284 6.44 18.35 0.93
CA TRP A 284 7.79 18.13 0.44
C TRP A 284 8.14 16.65 0.21
N MET A 285 7.48 15.72 0.90
CA MET A 285 7.63 14.28 0.71
C MET A 285 7.01 13.85 -0.62
N LYS A 286 5.79 14.35 -0.93
CA LYS A 286 5.13 14.18 -2.24
C LYS A 286 5.98 14.80 -3.37
N GLU A 287 6.47 16.01 -3.17
CA GLU A 287 7.40 16.65 -4.12
C GLU A 287 8.71 15.85 -4.30
N CYS A 288 9.16 15.11 -3.28
CA CYS A 288 10.35 14.27 -3.36
C CYS A 288 10.09 13.00 -4.18
N GLU A 289 8.97 12.32 -3.95
CA GLU A 289 8.49 11.17 -4.71
C GLU A 289 8.44 11.47 -6.21
N GLU A 290 7.81 12.59 -6.59
CA GLU A 290 7.65 13.02 -7.99
C GLU A 290 8.96 13.16 -8.78
N VAL A 291 10.10 13.39 -8.10
CA VAL A 291 11.40 13.65 -8.75
C VAL A 291 12.46 12.59 -8.47
N ALA A 292 12.24 11.71 -7.50
CA ALA A 292 13.21 10.71 -7.08
C ALA A 292 12.78 9.30 -7.50
N PRO A 293 13.62 8.55 -8.23
CA PRO A 293 13.28 7.19 -8.62
C PRO A 293 13.23 6.28 -7.38
N PHE A 294 12.35 5.28 -7.42
CA PHE A 294 12.14 4.31 -6.35
C PHE A 294 11.86 5.00 -5.00
N CYS A 295 11.02 6.03 -5.05
CA CYS A 295 10.57 6.79 -3.91
C CYS A 295 9.06 6.81 -3.97
N SER A 296 8.38 6.51 -2.87
CA SER A 296 6.93 6.64 -2.78
C SER A 296 6.56 7.43 -1.53
N GLU A 297 5.39 8.04 -1.54
CA GLU A 297 4.74 8.69 -0.40
C GLU A 297 3.41 7.95 -0.15
N SER A 298 2.94 7.92 1.10
CA SER A 298 1.61 7.38 1.38
C SER A 298 1.09 7.90 2.71
N ASP A 299 -0.07 8.51 2.63
CA ASP A 299 -0.74 9.11 3.76
C ASP A 299 -1.51 8.08 4.59
N ASP A 300 -2.32 8.56 5.54
CA ASP A 300 -3.30 7.74 6.22
C ASP A 300 -4.28 7.08 5.20
N PHE A 301 -4.87 5.95 5.59
CA PHE A 301 -5.77 5.20 4.70
C PHE A 301 -6.96 6.04 4.22
N GLY A 302 -7.49 6.91 5.09
CA GLY A 302 -8.63 7.75 4.80
C GLY A 302 -8.34 8.70 3.65
N ASP A 303 -7.20 9.36 3.66
CA ASP A 303 -6.83 10.39 2.70
C ASP A 303 -6.35 9.77 1.40
N GLU A 304 -5.45 8.79 1.49
CA GLU A 304 -4.99 7.98 0.36
C GLU A 304 -6.16 7.36 -0.41
N SER A 305 -7.13 6.77 0.29
CA SER A 305 -8.29 6.15 -0.36
C SER A 305 -9.15 7.16 -1.12
N ARG A 306 -9.20 8.42 -0.69
CA ARG A 306 -9.93 9.46 -1.43
C ARG A 306 -9.18 9.87 -2.67
N GLU A 307 -7.86 10.05 -2.58
CA GLU A 307 -7.00 10.42 -3.71
C GLU A 307 -7.05 9.33 -4.80
N VAL A 308 -6.76 8.08 -4.43
CA VAL A 308 -6.80 6.94 -5.34
C VAL A 308 -8.19 6.77 -5.96
N LEU A 309 -9.28 6.93 -5.19
CA LEU A 309 -10.63 6.81 -5.75
C LEU A 309 -11.05 8.04 -6.57
N GLU A 310 -10.47 9.22 -6.36
CA GLU A 310 -10.61 10.38 -7.25
C GLU A 310 -9.92 10.14 -8.60
N ASP A 311 -8.82 9.40 -8.61
CA ASP A 311 -8.11 9.04 -9.82
C ASP A 311 -8.70 7.82 -10.54
N GLN A 312 -8.74 6.69 -9.85
CA GLN A 312 -9.08 5.40 -10.43
C GLN A 312 -10.59 5.15 -10.54
N GLY A 313 -11.38 5.86 -9.73
CA GLY A 313 -12.84 5.73 -9.67
C GLY A 313 -13.33 4.56 -8.79
N GLU A 314 -14.61 4.62 -8.42
CA GLU A 314 -15.24 3.71 -7.44
C GLU A 314 -15.29 2.23 -7.84
N ALA A 315 -14.93 1.89 -9.08
CA ALA A 315 -14.83 0.50 -9.51
C ALA A 315 -13.58 -0.19 -8.95
N LEU A 316 -12.50 0.56 -8.69
CA LEU A 316 -11.30 0.00 -8.06
C LEU A 316 -11.60 -0.31 -6.58
N PRO A 317 -11.44 -1.56 -6.13
CA PRO A 317 -11.68 -1.90 -4.74
C PRO A 317 -10.44 -1.56 -3.88
N TYR A 318 -10.24 -0.27 -3.59
CA TYR A 318 -9.15 0.17 -2.74
C TYR A 318 -9.42 -0.19 -1.27
N THR A 319 -8.76 -1.25 -0.79
CA THR A 319 -8.92 -1.81 0.56
C THR A 319 -7.79 -1.36 1.48
N ARG A 320 -7.96 -1.56 2.81
CA ARG A 320 -6.86 -1.37 3.77
C ARG A 320 -5.66 -2.26 3.43
N GLY A 321 -5.93 -3.45 2.88
CA GLY A 321 -4.90 -4.36 2.38
C GLY A 321 -4.11 -3.74 1.24
N PHE A 322 -4.77 -3.18 0.21
CA PHE A 322 -4.09 -2.42 -0.85
C PHE A 322 -3.15 -1.36 -0.28
N TRP A 323 -3.68 -0.49 0.58
CA TRP A 323 -2.91 0.57 1.21
C TRP A 323 -1.71 0.07 2.01
N LEU A 324 -1.87 -1.00 2.81
CA LEU A 324 -0.75 -1.60 3.56
C LEU A 324 0.34 -2.17 2.64
N ILE A 325 -0.04 -2.80 1.52
CA ILE A 325 0.93 -3.31 0.55
C ILE A 325 1.67 -2.14 -0.11
N CYS A 326 0.97 -1.07 -0.46
CA CYS A 326 1.61 0.07 -1.15
C CYS A 326 2.63 0.75 -0.25
N GLN A 327 2.32 0.92 1.03
CA GLN A 327 3.31 1.37 2.02
C GLN A 327 4.54 0.47 2.12
N LEU A 328 4.42 -0.83 1.82
CA LEU A 328 5.52 -1.78 1.92
C LEU A 328 6.37 -1.83 0.64
N VAL A 329 5.76 -1.74 -0.54
CA VAL A 329 6.43 -2.08 -1.81
C VAL A 329 6.16 -1.11 -2.98
N ALA A 330 5.38 -0.05 -2.83
CA ALA A 330 5.09 0.89 -3.94
C ALA A 330 6.37 1.52 -4.51
N ALA A 331 7.26 2.02 -3.65
CA ALA A 331 8.58 2.55 -4.04
C ALA A 331 9.44 1.56 -4.83
N MET A 332 9.13 0.26 -4.79
CA MET A 332 9.86 -0.79 -5.51
C MET A 332 9.16 -1.21 -6.81
N ASN A 333 7.92 -0.75 -7.00
CA ASN A 333 7.07 -1.10 -8.14
C ASN A 333 6.49 0.18 -8.79
N PRO A 334 7.35 1.03 -9.37
CA PRO A 334 6.95 2.33 -9.93
C PRO A 334 5.96 2.24 -11.10
N ASP A 335 5.83 1.06 -11.73
CA ASP A 335 5.01 0.88 -12.93
C ASP A 335 3.58 0.35 -12.64
N ASP A 336 3.27 0.02 -11.38
CA ASP A 336 1.95 -0.49 -11.01
C ASP A 336 1.37 0.10 -9.72
N LEU A 337 1.97 -0.18 -8.56
CA LEU A 337 1.47 0.23 -7.24
C LEU A 337 1.72 1.71 -6.95
N ASP A 338 2.86 2.22 -7.40
CA ASP A 338 3.14 3.66 -7.37
C ASP A 338 2.19 4.40 -8.33
N ALA A 339 1.89 3.79 -9.48
CA ALA A 339 1.04 4.40 -10.51
C ALA A 339 -0.47 4.41 -10.17
N MET A 340 -0.87 4.11 -8.93
CA MET A 340 -2.28 4.00 -8.56
C MET A 340 -2.97 5.36 -8.39
N ASP A 341 -2.27 6.35 -7.87
CA ASP A 341 -2.73 7.73 -7.77
C ASP A 341 -2.50 8.51 -9.09
N GLU A 342 -1.80 7.91 -10.06
CA GLU A 342 -1.69 8.47 -11.39
C GLU A 342 -3.05 8.53 -12.10
N SER A 343 -3.28 9.60 -12.86
CA SER A 343 -4.50 9.78 -13.67
C SER A 343 -4.50 8.98 -14.98
N VAL A 344 -3.99 7.76 -14.93
CA VAL A 344 -3.90 6.81 -16.03
C VAL A 344 -4.66 5.54 -15.63
N PRO A 345 -5.55 5.00 -16.49
CA PRO A 345 -6.25 3.77 -16.15
C PRO A 345 -5.29 2.58 -16.21
N PHE A 346 -5.49 1.58 -15.36
CA PHE A 346 -4.78 0.32 -15.49
C PHE A 346 -5.11 -0.37 -16.81
N THR A 347 -4.11 -1.06 -17.36
CA THR A 347 -4.38 -2.06 -18.40
C THR A 347 -5.17 -3.21 -17.79
N LYS A 348 -5.84 -3.99 -18.64
CA LYS A 348 -6.54 -5.19 -18.17
C LYS A 348 -5.59 -6.15 -17.46
N THR A 349 -4.40 -6.35 -18.02
CA THR A 349 -3.39 -7.25 -17.43
C THR A 349 -2.92 -6.76 -16.07
N THR A 350 -2.64 -5.46 -15.91
CA THR A 350 -2.29 -4.88 -14.61
C THR A 350 -3.44 -5.04 -13.61
N LEU A 351 -4.68 -4.72 -13.99
CA LEU A 351 -5.83 -4.87 -13.09
C LEU A 351 -6.07 -6.33 -12.69
N ASP A 352 -5.96 -7.26 -13.64
CA ASP A 352 -6.06 -8.70 -13.37
C ASP A 352 -5.02 -9.13 -12.33
N ASN A 353 -3.77 -8.72 -12.51
CA ASN A 353 -2.67 -9.03 -11.61
C ASN A 353 -2.80 -8.34 -10.25
N LEU A 354 -3.32 -7.11 -10.18
CA LEU A 354 -3.53 -6.41 -8.92
C LEU A 354 -4.66 -7.04 -8.10
N LEU A 355 -5.73 -7.50 -8.74
CA LEU A 355 -6.89 -8.08 -8.05
C LEU A 355 -6.83 -9.61 -7.90
N GLY A 356 -5.87 -10.25 -8.56
CA GLY A 356 -5.56 -11.67 -8.44
C GLY A 356 -6.43 -12.61 -9.28
N ILE A 357 -7.29 -12.08 -10.16
CA ILE A 357 -8.18 -12.85 -11.04
C ILE A 357 -8.19 -12.29 -12.45
N ARG A 358 -8.46 -13.14 -13.44
CA ARG A 358 -8.65 -12.69 -14.83
C ARG A 358 -10.06 -12.18 -15.04
N HIS A 359 -10.20 -10.87 -15.21
CA HIS A 359 -11.48 -10.28 -15.55
C HIS A 359 -11.88 -10.64 -16.99
N ASN A 360 -13.18 -10.75 -17.25
CA ASN A 360 -13.68 -10.75 -18.62
C ASN A 360 -13.72 -9.31 -19.17
N GLU A 361 -13.99 -9.19 -20.47
CA GLU A 361 -14.04 -7.88 -21.14
C GLU A 361 -15.11 -6.97 -20.53
N GLU A 362 -16.28 -7.50 -20.15
CA GLU A 362 -17.35 -6.70 -19.54
C GLU A 362 -16.95 -6.09 -18.20
N THR A 363 -16.25 -6.86 -17.36
CA THR A 363 -15.81 -6.40 -16.03
C THR A 363 -14.68 -5.38 -16.17
N PHE A 364 -13.73 -5.60 -17.08
CA PHE A 364 -12.69 -4.61 -17.36
C PHE A 364 -13.27 -3.32 -17.96
N LYS A 365 -14.22 -3.44 -18.90
CA LYS A 365 -14.93 -2.29 -19.48
C LYS A 365 -15.66 -1.49 -18.40
N TYR A 366 -16.29 -2.15 -17.44
CA TYR A 366 -16.92 -1.48 -16.31
C TYR A 366 -15.93 -0.65 -15.49
N TYR A 367 -14.76 -1.21 -15.14
CA TYR A 367 -13.69 -0.45 -14.48
C TYR A 367 -13.25 0.76 -15.32
N PHE A 368 -12.95 0.54 -16.60
CA PHE A 368 -12.48 1.60 -17.50
C PHE A 368 -13.51 2.73 -17.66
N GLU A 369 -14.80 2.38 -17.79
CA GLU A 369 -15.87 3.37 -17.86
C GLU A 369 -16.04 4.14 -16.56
N ALA A 370 -15.92 3.48 -15.40
CA ALA A 370 -15.95 4.14 -14.09
C ALA A 370 -14.79 5.13 -13.94
N PHE A 371 -13.57 4.73 -14.31
CA PHE A 371 -12.39 5.59 -14.38
C PHE A 371 -12.65 6.83 -15.24
N VAL A 372 -13.08 6.64 -16.50
CA VAL A 372 -13.34 7.75 -17.44
C VAL A 372 -14.45 8.67 -16.93
N GLN A 373 -15.50 8.12 -16.33
CA GLN A 373 -16.55 8.91 -15.71
C GLN A 373 -16.02 9.74 -14.54
N ASN A 374 -15.10 9.19 -13.75
CA ASN A 374 -14.51 9.90 -12.61
C ASN A 374 -13.63 11.06 -13.06
N GLN A 375 -12.75 10.83 -14.03
CA GLN A 375 -11.91 11.88 -14.62
C GLN A 375 -12.75 13.03 -15.21
N ARG A 376 -13.94 12.74 -15.76
CA ARG A 376 -14.89 13.75 -16.25
C ARG A 376 -15.52 14.61 -15.16
N LYS A 377 -15.57 14.14 -13.90
CA LYS A 377 -16.12 14.90 -12.77
C LYS A 377 -15.13 15.90 -12.20
N ARG A 378 -13.83 15.80 -12.54
CA ARG A 378 -12.79 16.69 -12.04
C ARG A 378 -13.12 18.16 -12.33
N ASN A 379 -12.74 19.01 -11.39
CA ASN A 379 -12.76 20.46 -11.57
C ASN A 379 -11.73 20.88 -12.64
N GLU A 380 -11.89 22.05 -13.25
CA GLU A 380 -10.95 22.55 -14.28
C GLU A 380 -10.09 23.71 -13.78
N TYR A 381 -9.93 23.83 -12.46
CA TYR A 381 -9.24 24.96 -11.83
C TYR A 381 -7.75 24.97 -12.14
N THR A 382 -7.11 23.80 -12.20
CA THR A 382 -5.70 23.68 -12.54
C THR A 382 -5.53 23.23 -14.00
N PRO A 383 -4.44 23.65 -14.68
CA PRO A 383 -4.09 23.12 -15.99
C PRO A 383 -3.98 21.59 -16.01
N MET A 384 -3.47 21.01 -14.92
CA MET A 384 -3.35 19.57 -14.72
C MET A 384 -4.71 18.89 -14.70
N ASN A 385 -5.66 19.36 -13.88
CA ASN A 385 -7.00 18.77 -13.83
C ASN A 385 -7.74 18.93 -15.16
N ARG A 386 -7.51 20.03 -15.88
CA ARG A 386 -8.02 20.21 -17.24
C ARG A 386 -7.44 19.18 -18.21
N LEU A 387 -6.15 18.86 -18.12
CA LEU A 387 -5.52 17.82 -18.94
C LEU A 387 -6.09 16.43 -18.61
N LYS A 388 -6.12 16.06 -17.32
CA LYS A 388 -6.70 14.81 -16.79
C LYS A 388 -8.14 14.61 -17.31
N LYS A 389 -9.00 15.60 -17.10
CA LYS A 389 -10.42 15.59 -17.51
C LYS A 389 -10.66 15.48 -19.03
N ASN A 390 -9.85 16.18 -19.83
CA ASN A 390 -10.05 16.26 -21.28
C ASN A 390 -9.38 15.13 -22.06
N THR A 391 -8.54 14.33 -21.41
CA THR A 391 -7.87 13.20 -22.05
C THR A 391 -8.87 12.10 -22.36
N ARG A 392 -8.91 11.70 -23.64
CA ARG A 392 -9.81 10.65 -24.14
C ARG A 392 -9.05 9.35 -24.32
N TRP A 393 -8.99 8.55 -23.26
CA TRP A 393 -8.31 7.26 -23.26
C TRP A 393 -8.92 6.29 -24.27
N LYS A 394 -8.06 5.62 -25.04
CA LYS A 394 -8.46 4.60 -26.01
C LYS A 394 -8.61 3.24 -25.33
N TYR A 395 -9.84 2.84 -25.02
CA TYR A 395 -10.15 1.57 -24.36
C TYR A 395 -9.37 0.37 -24.90
N HIS A 396 -9.29 0.22 -26.23
CA HIS A 396 -8.63 -0.94 -26.84
C HIS A 396 -7.11 -1.01 -26.55
N ASP A 397 -6.45 0.14 -26.37
CA ASP A 397 -5.03 0.17 -26.06
C ASP A 397 -4.79 -0.41 -24.65
N PHE A 398 -5.64 -0.07 -23.67
CA PHE A 398 -5.57 -0.59 -22.30
C PHE A 398 -6.09 -2.03 -22.16
N LEU A 399 -6.95 -2.47 -23.08
CA LEU A 399 -7.41 -3.86 -23.12
C LEU A 399 -6.30 -4.82 -23.57
N THR A 400 -5.37 -4.36 -24.42
CA THR A 400 -4.40 -5.22 -25.11
C THR A 400 -2.96 -5.06 -24.63
N ALA A 401 -2.58 -3.88 -24.13
CA ALA A 401 -1.24 -3.65 -23.60
C ALA A 401 -1.00 -4.43 -22.29
N LEU A 402 0.26 -4.81 -22.06
CA LEU A 402 0.66 -5.44 -20.80
C LEU A 402 0.71 -4.41 -19.67
N VAL A 403 1.38 -3.27 -19.89
CA VAL A 403 1.51 -2.18 -18.92
C VAL A 403 1.17 -0.83 -19.57
N ALA A 404 0.70 0.13 -18.77
CA ALA A 404 0.18 1.39 -19.28
C ALA A 404 1.27 2.27 -19.93
N LYS A 405 2.50 2.27 -19.39
CA LYS A 405 3.63 3.04 -19.92
C LYS A 405 4.04 2.69 -21.36
N ASP A 406 3.66 1.51 -21.83
CA ASP A 406 3.93 1.07 -23.21
C ASP A 406 2.92 1.67 -24.21
N ILE A 407 1.82 2.25 -23.73
CA ILE A 407 0.79 2.86 -24.57
C ILE A 407 1.29 4.25 -25.02
N PRO A 408 1.39 4.53 -26.34
CA PRO A 408 1.89 5.82 -26.83
C PRO A 408 1.09 7.02 -26.33
N GLN A 409 -0.22 6.85 -26.10
CA GLN A 409 -1.07 7.89 -25.53
C GLN A 409 -0.68 8.24 -24.08
N VAL A 410 -0.30 7.24 -23.28
CA VAL A 410 0.13 7.44 -21.88
C VAL A 410 1.46 8.18 -21.85
N GLN A 411 2.42 7.79 -22.67
CA GLN A 411 3.71 8.49 -22.79
C GLN A 411 3.53 9.98 -23.13
N GLU A 412 2.63 10.28 -24.07
CA GLU A 412 2.31 11.66 -24.45
C GLU A 412 1.59 12.43 -23.33
N PHE A 413 0.71 11.76 -22.58
CA PHE A 413 0.03 12.34 -21.43
C PHE A 413 1.03 12.67 -20.31
N ASN A 414 1.88 11.73 -19.91
CA ASN A 414 2.90 11.92 -18.87
C ASN A 414 3.89 13.02 -19.27
N ARG A 415 4.29 13.09 -20.55
CA ARG A 415 5.12 14.19 -21.06
C ARG A 415 4.46 15.56 -20.87
N LYS A 416 3.15 15.67 -21.09
CA LYS A 416 2.40 16.92 -20.88
C LYS A 416 2.22 17.24 -19.40
N MET A 417 1.97 16.23 -18.57
CA MET A 417 1.90 16.38 -17.12
C MET A 417 3.21 16.97 -16.57
N ASN A 418 4.36 16.40 -16.95
CA ASN A 418 5.67 16.88 -16.54
C ASN A 418 5.96 18.32 -16.97
N LEU A 419 5.44 18.75 -18.12
CA LEU A 419 5.57 20.14 -18.60
C LEU A 419 4.68 21.13 -17.83
N LEU A 420 3.67 20.66 -17.10
CA LEU A 420 2.80 21.50 -16.27
C LEU A 420 3.30 21.61 -14.82
N ILE A 421 4.15 20.66 -14.39
CA ILE A 421 4.80 20.66 -13.07
C ILE A 421 6.01 21.60 -13.04
N GLN A 422 6.71 21.75 -14.18
CA GLN A 422 7.81 22.71 -14.37
C GLN A 422 7.31 24.13 -14.60
#